data_AF-A0A960SYX3-F1
#
_entry.id   AF-A0A960SYX3-F1
#
_cell.length_a   1.000
_cell.length_b   1.000
_cell.length_c   1.000
_cell.angle_alpha   90.00
_cell.angle_beta   90.00
_cell.angle_gamma   90.00
#
_symmetry.space_group_name_H-M   'P 1'
#
loop_
_entity.id
_entity.type
_entity.pdbx_description
1 polymer ?
#
loop_
_entity_poly.entity_id
_entity_poly.type
_entity_poly.pdbx_seq_one_letter_code
_entity_poly.pdbx_strand_id
1 'polypeptide(L)'
;MMRKTTRTLSALAALALCLFATAPLLRAETPETEAPVEKTVDQKINDFFKPATETVNKVVFAPIYTSPDKNEDGSPQWKVPFILIWLGGGAVFLTFYFRFVNLRAFGLALRTVRGKYSTSSDPGEITHFQALASAVSGTVGLG
;
A
#
# COMPACT_ATOMS: atom_id res chain seq x y z
N MET A 1 31.27 -44.68 10.49
CA MET A 1 30.05 -45.16 9.79
C MET A 1 29.02 -44.03 9.58
N MET A 2 29.43 -42.85 9.06
CA MET A 2 28.56 -41.63 9.08
C MET A 2 28.65 -40.72 7.84
N ARG A 3 29.19 -41.20 6.69
CA ARG A 3 29.32 -40.37 5.46
C ARG A 3 28.28 -40.65 4.36
N LYS A 4 27.36 -41.61 4.55
CA LYS A 4 26.32 -41.96 3.54
C LYS A 4 25.01 -41.17 3.70
N THR A 5 24.73 -40.63 4.88
CA THR A 5 23.44 -40.00 5.24
C THR A 5 23.28 -38.58 4.67
N THR A 6 24.37 -37.87 4.38
CA THR A 6 24.33 -36.50 3.86
C THR A 6 24.03 -36.44 2.36
N ARG A 7 24.37 -37.48 1.58
CA ARG A 7 24.10 -37.54 0.14
C ARG A 7 22.64 -37.86 -0.18
N THR A 8 21.96 -38.65 0.65
CA THR A 8 20.53 -38.96 0.49
C THR A 8 19.64 -37.76 0.85
N LEU A 9 20.07 -36.91 1.79
CA LEU A 9 19.33 -35.71 2.19
C LEU A 9 19.32 -34.63 1.10
N SER A 10 20.46 -34.44 0.40
CA SER A 10 20.55 -33.49 -0.72
C SER A 10 19.76 -33.96 -1.95
N ALA A 11 19.69 -35.28 -2.19
CA ALA A 11 18.89 -35.85 -3.28
C ALA A 11 17.37 -35.72 -3.01
N LEU A 12 16.95 -35.90 -1.75
CA LEU A 12 15.57 -35.68 -1.31
C LEU A 12 15.15 -34.20 -1.36
N ALA A 13 16.04 -33.28 -0.98
CA ALA A 13 15.79 -31.84 -1.10
C ALA A 13 15.71 -31.39 -2.56
N ALA A 14 16.56 -31.92 -3.45
CA ALA A 14 16.49 -31.65 -4.88
C ALA A 14 15.22 -32.23 -5.53
N LEU A 15 14.78 -33.41 -5.12
CA LEU A 15 13.53 -34.02 -5.60
C LEU A 15 12.29 -33.25 -5.12
N ALA A 16 12.30 -32.74 -3.88
CA ALA A 16 11.24 -31.89 -3.33
C ALA A 16 11.18 -30.52 -4.02
N LEU A 17 12.34 -29.93 -4.33
CA LEU A 17 12.42 -28.66 -5.08
C LEU A 17 12.00 -28.84 -6.55
N CYS A 18 12.33 -29.99 -7.17
CA CYS A 18 11.84 -30.35 -8.50
C CYS A 18 10.33 -30.59 -8.51
N LEU A 19 9.75 -31.24 -7.48
CA LEU A 19 8.29 -31.42 -7.34
C LEU A 19 7.55 -30.09 -7.16
N PHE A 20 8.13 -29.14 -6.44
CA PHE A 20 7.55 -27.80 -6.26
C PHE A 20 7.66 -26.94 -7.53
N ALA A 21 8.73 -27.11 -8.32
CA ALA A 21 8.96 -26.37 -9.56
C ALA A 21 8.27 -26.96 -10.82
N THR A 22 7.89 -28.25 -10.81
CA THR A 22 7.16 -28.90 -11.94
C THR A 22 5.65 -28.95 -11.75
N ALA A 23 5.13 -28.66 -10.56
CA ALA A 23 3.70 -28.58 -10.30
C ALA A 23 2.90 -27.54 -11.14
N PRO A 24 3.45 -26.38 -11.59
CA PRO A 24 2.63 -25.43 -12.32
C PRO A 24 2.41 -25.82 -13.79
N LEU A 25 3.15 -26.79 -14.34
CA LEU A 25 3.00 -27.22 -15.74
C LEU A 25 2.06 -28.42 -15.94
N LEU A 26 1.65 -29.11 -14.87
CA LEU A 26 0.62 -30.16 -14.91
C LEU A 26 -0.73 -29.68 -14.34
N ARG A 27 -0.94 -28.36 -14.27
CA ARG A 27 -2.19 -27.71 -13.82
C ARG A 27 -3.00 -27.14 -14.99
N ALA A 28 -2.62 -27.44 -16.25
CA ALA A 28 -3.44 -27.11 -17.40
C ALA A 28 -4.73 -27.97 -17.37
N GLU A 29 -5.87 -27.29 -17.21
CA GLU A 29 -7.25 -27.80 -17.26
C GLU A 29 -7.67 -28.79 -16.16
N THR A 30 -7.74 -28.29 -14.92
CA THR A 30 -8.92 -28.58 -14.09
C THR A 30 -9.72 -27.30 -13.94
N PRO A 31 -11.03 -27.27 -14.26
CA PRO A 31 -11.85 -26.13 -13.91
C PRO A 31 -11.68 -25.90 -12.42
N GLU A 32 -11.37 -24.67 -12.02
CA GLU A 32 -11.43 -24.28 -10.62
C GLU A 32 -12.90 -24.28 -10.22
N THR A 33 -13.43 -25.47 -9.94
CA THR A 33 -14.59 -25.64 -9.08
C THR A 33 -14.12 -25.16 -7.72
N GLU A 34 -14.33 -23.87 -7.48
CA GLU A 34 -14.29 -23.27 -6.15
C GLU A 34 -15.09 -24.19 -5.22
N ALA A 35 -14.37 -24.88 -4.32
CA ALA A 35 -15.01 -25.59 -3.24
C ALA A 35 -15.89 -24.59 -2.48
N PRO A 36 -17.10 -24.97 -2.05
CA PRO A 36 -18.07 -24.03 -1.52
C PRO A 36 -17.43 -23.31 -0.34
N VAL A 37 -17.20 -22.01 -0.47
CA VAL A 37 -16.81 -21.17 0.66
C VAL A 37 -18.00 -21.17 1.61
N GLU A 38 -17.98 -22.09 2.57
CA GLU A 38 -18.71 -21.93 3.81
C GLU A 38 -18.41 -20.51 4.29
N LYS A 39 -19.42 -19.72 4.64
CA LYS A 39 -19.28 -18.28 4.93
C LYS A 39 -18.23 -18.03 6.01
N THR A 40 -16.95 -17.96 5.62
CA THR A 40 -15.80 -17.77 6.49
C THR A 40 -15.98 -16.43 7.18
N VAL A 41 -15.42 -16.29 8.39
CA VAL A 41 -15.53 -15.07 9.20
C VAL A 41 -15.26 -13.80 8.36
N ASP A 42 -14.35 -13.89 7.40
CA ASP A 42 -14.02 -12.85 6.43
C ASP A 42 -15.19 -12.42 5.53
N GLN A 43 -16.00 -13.37 5.02
CA GLN A 43 -17.17 -13.04 4.19
C GLN A 43 -18.28 -12.39 5.00
N LYS A 44 -18.52 -12.84 6.24
CA LYS A 44 -19.51 -12.21 7.14
C LYS A 44 -19.12 -10.79 7.52
N ILE A 45 -17.82 -10.58 7.79
CA ILE A 45 -17.25 -9.25 8.04
C ILE A 45 -17.46 -8.40 6.78
N ASN A 46 -17.03 -8.87 5.62
CA ASN A 46 -17.13 -8.12 4.38
C ASN A 46 -18.60 -7.76 4.06
N ASP A 47 -19.55 -8.69 4.15
CA ASP A 47 -20.96 -8.43 3.86
C ASP A 47 -21.61 -7.46 4.87
N PHE A 48 -21.14 -7.45 6.12
CA PHE A 48 -21.57 -6.48 7.12
C PHE A 48 -21.01 -5.07 6.85
N PHE A 49 -19.75 -4.96 6.44
CA PHE A 49 -19.08 -3.67 6.19
C PHE A 49 -19.28 -3.11 4.77
N LYS A 50 -19.64 -3.95 3.79
CA LYS A 50 -19.96 -3.57 2.41
C LYS A 50 -20.98 -2.44 2.29
N PRO A 51 -22.19 -2.52 2.90
CA PRO A 51 -23.21 -1.50 2.69
C PRO A 51 -22.77 -0.11 3.18
N ALA A 52 -22.00 -0.07 4.27
CA ALA A 52 -21.42 1.18 4.78
C ALA A 52 -20.33 1.71 3.83
N THR A 53 -19.43 0.82 3.40
CA THR A 53 -18.29 1.17 2.52
C THR A 53 -18.75 1.65 1.16
N GLU A 54 -19.74 1.00 0.56
CA GLU A 54 -20.32 1.39 -0.74
C GLU A 54 -21.01 2.75 -0.68
N THR A 55 -21.74 3.03 0.41
CA THR A 55 -22.41 4.33 0.61
C THR A 55 -21.38 5.46 0.70
N VAL A 56 -20.32 5.27 1.48
CA VAL A 56 -19.24 6.24 1.61
C VAL A 56 -18.48 6.40 0.30
N ASN A 57 -18.12 5.30 -0.37
CA ASN A 57 -17.42 5.35 -1.65
C ASN A 57 -18.21 6.09 -2.73
N LYS A 58 -19.53 5.88 -2.81
CA LYS A 58 -20.38 6.58 -3.78
C LYS A 58 -20.40 8.09 -3.55
N VAL A 59 -20.37 8.53 -2.29
CA VAL A 59 -20.39 9.96 -1.93
C VAL A 59 -19.00 10.59 -2.10
N VAL A 60 -17.96 9.90 -1.63
CA VAL A 60 -16.57 10.39 -1.65
C VAL A 60 -16.00 10.40 -3.06
N PHE A 61 -16.27 9.37 -3.85
CA PHE A 61 -15.80 9.23 -5.22
C PHE A 61 -16.82 9.69 -6.27
N ALA A 62 -17.86 10.45 -5.88
CA ALA A 62 -18.77 11.08 -6.82
C ALA A 62 -17.98 12.00 -7.78
N PRO A 63 -17.98 11.76 -9.11
CA PRO A 63 -17.28 12.61 -10.05
C PRO A 63 -18.04 13.92 -10.21
N ILE A 64 -17.44 15.05 -9.79
CA ILE A 64 -18.04 16.38 -9.94
C ILE A 64 -17.64 17.03 -11.27
N TYR A 65 -16.45 16.74 -11.77
CA TYR A 65 -15.97 17.26 -13.05
C TYR A 65 -15.62 16.10 -13.99
N THR A 66 -16.19 16.18 -15.19
CA THR A 66 -15.95 15.28 -16.31
C THR A 66 -15.36 16.09 -17.46
N SER A 67 -14.28 15.61 -18.08
CA SER A 67 -13.69 16.29 -19.24
C SER A 67 -14.73 16.52 -20.34
N PRO A 68 -14.79 17.72 -20.96
CA PRO A 68 -15.57 17.96 -22.17
C PRO A 68 -15.07 17.12 -23.35
N ASP A 69 -13.76 16.87 -23.40
CA ASP A 69 -13.14 16.00 -24.40
C ASP A 69 -13.45 14.54 -24.12
N LYS A 70 -14.00 13.92 -25.16
CA LYS A 70 -14.42 12.53 -25.23
C LYS A 70 -13.31 11.73 -25.93
N ASN A 71 -13.01 10.54 -25.43
CA ASN A 71 -12.20 9.58 -26.17
C ASN A 71 -12.99 9.08 -27.40
N GLU A 72 -12.32 8.36 -28.30
CA GLU A 72 -12.92 7.80 -29.53
C GLU A 72 -14.15 6.89 -29.27
N ASP A 73 -14.35 6.43 -28.04
CA ASP A 73 -15.48 5.62 -27.57
C ASP A 73 -16.64 6.44 -26.95
N GLY A 74 -16.55 7.77 -26.91
CA GLY A 74 -17.56 8.64 -26.31
C GLY A 74 -17.51 8.72 -24.77
N SER A 75 -16.50 8.11 -24.13
CA SER A 75 -16.25 8.24 -22.69
C SER A 75 -15.46 9.52 -22.37
N PRO A 76 -15.71 10.18 -21.23
CA PRO A 76 -14.93 11.34 -20.83
C PRO A 76 -13.52 10.95 -20.40
N GLN A 77 -12.51 11.68 -20.89
CA GLN A 77 -11.10 11.29 -20.78
C GLN A 77 -10.55 11.25 -19.34
N TRP A 78 -10.98 12.19 -18.49
CA TRP A 78 -10.60 12.24 -17.08
C TRP A 78 -11.80 12.62 -16.22
N LYS A 79 -11.97 11.93 -15.08
CA LYS A 79 -12.99 12.20 -14.06
C LYS A 79 -12.29 12.63 -12.77
N VAL A 80 -12.66 13.77 -12.21
CA VAL A 80 -12.11 14.24 -10.93
C VAL A 80 -13.12 13.94 -9.82
N PRO A 81 -12.81 13.02 -8.89
CA PRO A 81 -13.65 12.76 -7.73
C PRO A 81 -13.77 13.99 -6.84
N PHE A 82 -14.95 14.20 -6.23
CA PHE A 82 -15.19 15.31 -5.29
C PHE A 82 -14.10 15.45 -4.23
N ILE A 83 -13.70 14.31 -3.66
CA ILE A 83 -12.71 14.24 -2.58
C ILE A 83 -11.36 14.84 -2.97
N LEU A 84 -10.94 14.76 -4.25
CA LEU A 84 -9.69 15.38 -4.70
C LEU A 84 -9.74 16.90 -4.64
N ILE A 85 -10.88 17.52 -4.97
CA ILE A 85 -11.04 18.98 -4.92
C ILE A 85 -11.12 19.45 -3.48
N TRP A 86 -11.80 18.69 -2.62
CA TRP A 86 -11.83 18.96 -1.19
C TRP A 86 -10.43 18.90 -0.55
N LEU A 87 -9.68 17.81 -0.79
CA LEU A 87 -8.31 17.66 -0.28
C LEU A 87 -7.35 18.67 -0.91
N GLY A 88 -7.45 18.89 -2.22
CA GLY A 88 -6.63 19.85 -2.95
C GLY A 88 -6.85 21.27 -2.46
N GLY A 89 -8.10 21.67 -2.25
CA GLY A 89 -8.46 22.97 -1.66
C GLY A 89 -7.87 23.14 -0.26
N GLY A 90 -7.98 22.11 0.60
CA GLY A 90 -7.34 22.10 1.92
C GLY A 90 -5.81 22.20 1.84
N ALA A 91 -5.18 21.44 0.95
CA ALA A 91 -3.73 21.46 0.77
C ALA A 91 -3.23 22.84 0.28
N VAL A 92 -3.93 23.45 -0.68
CA VAL A 92 -3.62 24.78 -1.19
C VAL A 92 -3.80 25.83 -0.09
N PHE A 93 -4.92 25.78 0.63
CA PHE A 93 -5.18 26.69 1.76
C PHE A 93 -4.09 26.61 2.83
N LEU A 94 -3.74 25.40 3.28
CA LEU A 94 -2.66 25.20 4.27
C LEU A 94 -1.31 25.67 3.73
N THR A 95 -1.03 25.47 2.44
CA THR A 95 0.22 25.91 1.81
C THR A 95 0.37 27.42 1.83
N PHE A 96 -0.70 28.17 1.50
CA PHE A 96 -0.69 29.63 1.57
C PHE A 96 -0.68 30.15 3.01
N TYR A 97 -1.48 29.53 3.90
CA TYR A 97 -1.53 29.90 5.32
C TYR A 97 -0.16 29.77 6.00
N PHE A 98 0.56 28.66 5.75
CA PHE A 98 1.91 28.45 6.28
C PHE A 98 3.02 29.14 5.47
N ARG A 99 2.68 30.01 4.50
CA ARG A 99 3.64 30.78 3.69
C ARG A 99 4.71 29.90 3.02
N PHE A 100 4.28 28.79 2.39
CA PHE A 100 5.16 27.83 1.70
C PHE A 100 6.28 27.24 2.58
N VAL A 101 5.96 26.91 3.84
CA VAL A 101 6.90 26.30 4.79
C VAL A 101 7.58 25.03 4.25
N ASN A 102 6.88 24.25 3.43
CA ASN A 102 7.40 23.01 2.82
C ASN A 102 8.72 23.24 2.06
N LEU A 103 8.88 24.39 1.40
CA LEU A 103 10.11 24.74 0.68
C LEU A 103 11.13 25.45 1.57
N ARG A 104 10.67 26.40 2.41
CA ARG A 104 11.57 27.22 3.24
C ARG A 104 12.24 26.42 4.36
N ALA A 105 11.50 25.51 5.00
CA ALA A 105 11.96 24.77 6.17
C ALA A 105 12.66 23.44 5.82
N PHE A 106 12.69 23.04 4.54
CA PHE A 106 13.27 21.76 4.12
C PHE A 106 14.74 21.61 4.54
N GLY A 107 15.54 22.68 4.41
CA GLY A 107 16.95 22.68 4.84
C GLY A 107 17.13 22.59 6.36
N LEU A 108 16.21 23.18 7.14
CA LEU A 108 16.21 23.05 8.59
C LEU A 108 15.82 21.62 9.00
N ALA A 109 14.75 21.08 8.39
CA ALA A 109 14.30 19.72 8.61
C ALA A 109 15.44 18.73 8.40
N LEU A 110 16.16 18.78 7.26
CA LEU A 110 17.30 17.90 6.98
C LEU A 110 18.41 17.98 8.03
N ARG A 111 18.73 19.17 8.55
CA ARG A 111 19.73 19.33 9.61
C ARG A 111 19.26 18.70 10.93
N THR A 112 17.97 18.82 11.23
CA THR A 112 17.33 18.22 12.40
C THR A 112 17.30 16.70 12.32
N VAL A 113 16.91 16.12 11.18
CA VAL A 113 16.86 14.65 11.03
C VAL A 113 18.26 14.02 11.05
N ARG A 114 19.28 14.76 10.57
CA ARG A 114 20.69 14.35 10.64
C ARG A 114 21.29 14.43 12.04
N GLY A 115 20.53 14.84 13.06
CA GLY A 115 20.98 14.89 14.46
C GLY A 115 21.82 16.12 14.82
N LYS A 116 21.96 17.13 13.94
CA LYS A 116 22.77 18.33 14.22
C LYS A 116 22.27 19.12 15.45
N TYR A 117 20.99 18.99 15.76
CA TYR A 117 20.33 19.69 16.87
C TYR A 117 19.86 18.75 17.99
N SER A 118 20.29 17.48 17.99
CA SER A 118 19.91 16.51 19.01
C SER A 118 20.96 16.49 20.12
N THR A 119 20.54 16.62 21.37
CA THR A 119 21.37 16.52 22.57
C THR A 119 20.92 15.32 23.41
N SER A 120 21.87 14.71 24.14
CA SER A 120 21.57 13.53 24.98
C SER A 120 20.62 13.80 26.16
N SER A 121 20.27 15.07 26.40
CA SER A 121 19.29 15.50 27.40
C SER A 121 17.87 15.69 26.83
N ASP A 122 17.68 15.53 25.51
CA ASP A 122 16.37 15.70 24.89
C ASP A 122 15.42 14.55 25.29
N PRO A 123 14.17 14.85 25.68
CA PRO A 123 13.19 13.83 26.01
C PRO A 123 12.79 13.04 24.76
N GLY A 124 13.08 11.74 24.73
CA GLY A 124 12.65 10.84 23.66
C GLY A 124 13.39 9.50 23.67
N GLU A 125 12.67 8.41 23.42
CA GLU A 125 13.23 7.05 23.37
C GLU A 125 13.78 6.67 21.98
N ILE A 126 13.47 7.46 20.96
CA ILE A 126 13.90 7.23 19.56
C ILE A 126 14.52 8.49 18.94
N THR A 127 15.47 8.28 18.03
CA THR A 127 16.10 9.39 17.30
C THR A 127 15.13 10.02 16.29
N HIS A 128 15.33 11.30 15.97
CA HIS A 128 14.52 12.00 14.94
C HIS A 128 14.53 11.31 13.57
N PHE A 129 15.64 10.66 13.23
CA PHE A 129 15.74 9.85 12.01
C PHE A 129 14.88 8.58 12.08
N GLN A 130 14.89 7.87 13.20
CA GLN A 130 14.04 6.69 13.39
C GLN A 130 12.55 7.05 13.36
N ALA A 131 12.18 8.18 13.97
CA ALA A 131 10.81 8.70 13.90
C ALA A 131 10.40 9.00 12.45
N LEU A 132 11.26 9.68 11.68
CA LEU A 132 11.00 9.93 10.25
C LEU A 132 10.90 8.63 9.46
N ALA A 133 11.82 7.68 9.65
CA ALA A 133 11.85 6.41 8.93
C ALA A 133 10.57 5.59 9.18
N SER A 134 10.06 5.59 10.42
CA SER A 134 8.79 4.95 10.76
C SER A 134 7.61 5.60 10.04
N ALA A 135 7.52 6.93 10.07
CA ALA A 135 6.46 7.67 9.38
C ALA A 135 6.49 7.44 7.86
N VAL A 136 7.67 7.54 7.25
CA VAL A 136 7.87 7.31 5.81
C VAL A 136 7.49 5.88 5.45
N SER A 137 7.90 4.88 6.24
CA SER A 137 7.54 3.46 6.03
C SER A 137 6.03 3.24 5.99
N GLY A 138 5.25 4.01 6.73
CA GLY A 138 3.79 3.97 6.66
C GLY A 138 3.23 4.54 5.35
N THR A 139 3.87 5.58 4.80
CA THR A 139 3.41 6.28 3.58
C THR A 139 3.94 5.70 2.26
N VAL A 140 5.10 5.03 2.25
CA VAL A 140 5.70 4.41 1.05
C VAL A 140 5.56 2.88 1.01
N GLY A 141 4.60 2.33 1.76
CA GLY A 141 4.28 0.90 1.73
C GLY A 141 3.79 0.41 0.36
N LEU A 142 3.14 -0.75 0.32
CA LEU A 142 2.61 -1.44 -0.88
C LEU A 142 1.46 -0.67 -1.58
N GLY A 143 1.67 0.62 -1.89
CA GLY A 143 0.69 1.55 -2.43
C GLY A 143 -0.15 0.96 -3.55
#